data_AF-A0ABD4DT36-F1
#
_entry.id   AF-A0ABD4DT36-F1
#
_cell.length_a   1.000
_cell.length_b   1.000
_cell.length_c   1.000
_cell.angle_alpha   90.00
_cell.angle_beta   90.00
_cell.angle_gamma   90.00
#
_symmetry.space_group_name_H-M   'P 1'
#
loop_
_entity.id
_entity.type
_entity.pdbx_description
1 polymer ?
#
loop_
_entity_poly.entity_id
_entity_poly.type
_entity_poly.pdbx_seq_one_letter_code
_entity_poly.pdbx_strand_id
1 'polypeptide(L)'
;MVKKSTLEKFSDTELKKYIAPESRFTPEAVQMALEILKERGNQFSDQESVSIQKMIQEKKDAEIAKINEDKEQWEDNITDDPSAIKLYPIGPIVALSIFCGIIIGAILVSINFIRVKKYSAAFLVLLYGIAYFFAQKYLITSFIGYKKDYHIYSRHSPEFIVMALGIAALAIISALVMPKKLPYKPESYILPAILTGVMAVIMFFNPYNEYLSYYLIPEIIQFFK
;
A
#
# COMPACT_ATOMS: atom_id res chain seq x y z
N MET A 1 -15.26 -5.83 13.38
CA MET A 1 -16.10 -5.14 14.38
C MET A 1 -17.03 -6.15 15.03
N VAL A 2 -16.94 -6.33 16.35
CA VAL A 2 -17.77 -7.29 17.09
C VAL A 2 -19.15 -6.66 17.33
N LYS A 3 -20.24 -7.42 17.12
CA LYS A 3 -21.61 -6.93 17.38
C LYS A 3 -22.00 -7.23 18.82
N LYS A 4 -22.51 -6.23 19.55
CA LYS A 4 -23.02 -6.39 20.94
C LYS A 4 -24.03 -7.53 21.05
N SER A 5 -24.94 -7.65 20.08
CA SER A 5 -25.96 -8.71 20.01
C SER A 5 -25.42 -10.15 19.88
N THR A 6 -24.14 -10.33 19.52
CA THR A 6 -23.48 -11.64 19.56
C THR A 6 -22.98 -11.96 20.96
N LEU A 7 -22.40 -10.98 21.67
CA LEU A 7 -21.92 -11.14 23.05
C LEU A 7 -23.08 -11.28 24.05
N GLU A 8 -24.23 -10.67 23.79
CA GLU A 8 -25.45 -10.81 24.60
C GLU A 8 -25.99 -12.24 24.66
N LYS A 9 -25.58 -13.14 23.75
CA LYS A 9 -25.97 -14.55 23.77
C LYS A 9 -25.12 -15.39 24.71
N PHE A 10 -23.97 -14.88 25.15
CA PHE A 10 -23.06 -15.60 26.03
C PHE A 10 -23.53 -15.54 27.48
N SER A 11 -23.23 -16.60 28.22
CA SER A 11 -23.45 -16.69 29.66
C SER A 11 -22.51 -15.75 30.42
N ASP A 12 -22.87 -15.41 31.66
CA ASP A 12 -22.04 -14.55 32.51
C ASP A 12 -20.65 -15.16 32.73
N THR A 13 -20.54 -16.49 32.84
CA THR A 13 -19.27 -17.21 32.95
C THR A 13 -18.41 -17.06 31.70
N GLU A 14 -19.02 -17.01 30.52
CA GLU A 14 -18.31 -16.79 29.26
C GLU A 14 -17.88 -15.33 29.11
N LEU A 15 -18.74 -14.37 29.46
CA LEU A 15 -18.41 -12.94 29.43
C LEU A 15 -17.30 -12.59 30.42
N LYS A 16 -17.21 -13.28 31.57
CA LYS A 16 -16.10 -13.12 32.52
C LYS A 16 -14.73 -13.49 31.92
N LYS A 17 -14.68 -14.37 30.91
CA LYS A 17 -13.43 -14.68 30.18
C LYS A 17 -12.95 -13.50 29.32
N TYR A 18 -13.85 -12.61 28.91
CA TYR A 18 -13.50 -11.43 28.11
C TYR A 18 -12.81 -10.36 28.94
N ILE A 19 -13.21 -10.20 30.21
CA ILE A 19 -12.66 -9.22 31.16
C ILE A 19 -11.50 -9.77 32.02
N ALA A 20 -11.07 -11.00 31.77
CA ALA A 20 -9.93 -11.59 32.46
C ALA A 20 -8.61 -10.90 32.06
N PRO A 21 -7.61 -10.76 32.96
CA PRO A 21 -6.33 -10.12 32.65
C PRO A 21 -5.59 -10.70 31.44
N GLU A 22 -5.64 -12.03 31.30
CA GLU A 22 -5.00 -12.79 30.22
C GLU A 22 -5.86 -12.87 28.93
N SER A 23 -6.92 -12.07 28.86
CA SER A 23 -7.85 -12.06 27.73
C SER A 23 -7.14 -11.66 26.44
N ARG A 24 -7.28 -12.49 25.39
CA ARG A 24 -6.78 -12.21 24.04
C ARG A 24 -7.80 -11.44 23.17
N PHE A 25 -8.93 -11.06 23.74
CA PHE A 25 -10.01 -10.39 23.01
C PHE A 25 -9.70 -8.90 22.80
N THR A 26 -10.32 -8.30 21.79
CA THR A 26 -10.13 -6.89 21.42
C THR A 26 -10.68 -5.96 22.50
N PRO A 27 -10.13 -4.74 22.67
CA PRO A 27 -10.59 -3.79 23.68
C PRO A 27 -12.09 -3.48 23.58
N GLU A 28 -12.63 -3.40 22.36
CA GLU A 28 -14.07 -3.24 22.11
C GLU A 28 -14.91 -4.39 22.66
N ALA A 29 -14.46 -5.63 22.45
CA ALA A 29 -15.15 -6.82 22.94
C ALA A 29 -15.09 -6.92 24.47
N VAL A 30 -13.96 -6.53 25.08
CA VAL A 30 -13.81 -6.46 26.54
C VAL A 30 -14.74 -5.39 27.13
N GLN A 31 -14.82 -4.21 26.50
CA GLN A 31 -15.70 -3.13 26.93
C GLN A 31 -17.18 -3.54 26.82
N MET A 32 -17.60 -4.13 25.70
CA MET A 32 -18.98 -4.62 25.54
C MET A 32 -19.32 -5.74 26.54
N ALA A 33 -18.40 -6.64 26.83
CA ALA A 33 -18.63 -7.69 27.81
C ALA A 33 -18.80 -7.13 29.24
N LEU A 34 -18.01 -6.11 29.61
CA LEU A 34 -18.16 -5.40 30.87
C LEU A 34 -19.52 -4.70 30.97
N GLU A 35 -19.96 -4.01 29.90
CA GLU A 35 -21.26 -3.35 29.84
C GLU A 35 -22.42 -4.35 30.00
N ILE A 36 -22.39 -5.47 29.27
CA ILE A 36 -23.43 -6.51 29.36
C ILE A 36 -23.47 -7.13 30.78
N LEU A 37 -22.32 -7.40 31.39
CA LEU A 37 -22.27 -7.92 32.77
C LEU A 37 -22.88 -6.94 33.77
N LYS A 38 -22.63 -5.64 33.61
CA LYS A 38 -23.25 -4.58 34.43
C LYS A 38 -24.75 -4.47 34.19
N GLU A 39 -25.19 -4.51 32.93
CA GLU A 39 -26.62 -4.50 32.56
C GLU A 39 -27.38 -5.69 33.14
N ARG A 40 -26.73 -6.85 33.27
CA ARG A 40 -27.27 -8.06 33.90
C ARG A 40 -27.23 -8.06 35.43
N GLY A 41 -26.75 -6.97 36.04
CA GLY A 41 -26.73 -6.82 37.49
C GLY A 41 -25.52 -7.47 38.19
N ASN A 42 -24.46 -7.84 37.46
CA ASN A 42 -23.22 -8.24 38.11
C ASN A 42 -22.57 -7.01 38.78
N GLN A 43 -22.25 -7.13 40.06
CA GLN A 43 -21.55 -6.07 40.78
C GLN A 43 -20.04 -6.28 40.70
N PHE A 44 -19.34 -5.19 40.45
CA PHE A 44 -17.88 -5.14 40.45
C PHE A 44 -17.47 -4.17 41.54
N SER A 45 -16.47 -4.53 42.34
CA SER A 45 -15.87 -3.58 43.26
C SER A 45 -15.23 -2.41 42.50
N ASP A 46 -15.01 -1.30 43.21
CA ASP A 46 -14.33 -0.14 42.63
C ASP A 46 -12.93 -0.51 42.13
N GLN A 47 -12.23 -1.38 42.85
CA GLN A 47 -10.90 -1.88 42.47
C GLN A 47 -10.95 -2.74 41.20
N GLU A 48 -11.91 -3.66 41.08
CA GLU A 48 -12.08 -4.47 39.88
C GLU A 48 -12.48 -3.62 38.67
N SER A 49 -13.39 -2.66 38.85
CA SER A 49 -13.80 -1.75 37.79
C SER A 49 -12.64 -0.92 37.27
N VAL A 50 -11.79 -0.39 38.16
CA VAL A 50 -10.58 0.35 37.79
C VAL A 50 -9.58 -0.56 37.08
N SER A 51 -9.36 -1.77 37.57
CA SER A 51 -8.44 -2.73 36.94
C SER A 51 -8.88 -3.12 35.52
N ILE A 52 -10.17 -3.37 35.32
CA ILE A 52 -10.72 -3.74 34.00
C ILE A 52 -10.66 -2.53 33.06
N GLN A 53 -10.99 -1.32 33.53
CA GLN A 53 -10.86 -0.11 32.71
C GLN A 53 -9.42 0.18 32.30
N LYS A 54 -8.47 0.02 33.23
CA LYS A 54 -7.04 0.18 32.95
C LYS A 54 -6.57 -0.81 31.88
N MET A 55 -6.96 -2.08 32.01
CA MET A 55 -6.67 -3.11 30.99
C MET A 55 -7.27 -2.76 29.62
N ILE A 56 -8.52 -2.28 29.57
CA ILE A 56 -9.15 -1.85 28.31
C ILE A 56 -8.35 -0.69 27.70
N GLN A 57 -7.93 0.28 28.51
CA GLN A 57 -7.16 1.43 28.04
C GLN A 57 -5.78 0.99 27.51
N GLU A 58 -5.04 0.17 28.23
CA GLU A 58 -3.76 -0.39 27.79
C GLU A 58 -3.88 -1.14 26.46
N LYS A 59 -4.97 -1.91 26.27
CA LYS A 59 -5.27 -2.60 25.01
C LYS A 59 -5.59 -1.64 23.87
N LYS A 60 -6.36 -0.57 24.13
CA LYS A 60 -6.64 0.48 23.14
C LYS A 60 -5.36 1.20 22.73
N ASP A 61 -4.53 1.57 23.70
CA ASP A 61 -3.27 2.27 23.45
C ASP A 61 -2.31 1.38 22.65
N ALA A 62 -2.25 0.08 22.95
CA ALA A 62 -1.45 -0.88 22.17
C ALA A 62 -1.97 -1.05 20.73
N GLU A 63 -3.29 -1.08 20.52
CA GLU A 63 -3.90 -1.16 19.19
C GLU A 63 -3.68 0.13 18.38
N ILE A 64 -3.84 1.30 19.01
CA ILE A 64 -3.55 2.60 18.41
C ILE A 64 -2.06 2.73 18.09
N ALA A 65 -1.17 2.32 19.00
CA ALA A 65 0.27 2.31 18.77
C ALA A 65 0.63 1.43 17.57
N LYS A 66 0.04 0.23 17.46
CA LYS A 66 0.24 -0.65 16.32
C LYS A 66 -0.29 -0.06 15.01
N ILE A 67 -1.48 0.56 15.02
CA ILE A 67 -2.02 1.25 13.85
C ILE A 67 -1.13 2.42 13.43
N ASN A 68 -0.61 3.17 14.40
CA ASN A 68 0.31 4.28 14.13
C ASN A 68 1.66 3.78 13.60
N GLU A 69 2.22 2.70 14.18
CA GLU A 69 3.41 2.03 13.66
C GLU A 69 3.20 1.53 12.22
N ASP A 70 2.04 0.94 11.93
CA ASP A 70 1.68 0.50 10.59
C ASP A 70 1.56 1.71 9.64
N LYS A 71 0.89 2.81 10.05
CA LYS A 71 0.79 4.04 9.23
C LYS A 71 2.16 4.67 8.95
N GLU A 72 2.99 4.83 9.98
CA GLU A 72 4.36 5.34 9.87
C GLU A 72 5.23 4.47 8.95
N GLN A 73 4.90 3.18 8.79
CA GLN A 73 5.60 2.30 7.86
C GLN A 73 5.32 2.65 6.38
N TRP A 74 4.14 3.18 6.06
CA TRP A 74 3.76 3.54 4.69
C TRP A 74 4.06 5.00 4.33
N GLU A 75 4.37 5.85 5.31
CA GLU A 75 4.73 7.24 5.09
C GLU A 75 6.24 7.43 4.81
N ASP A 76 6.53 8.34 3.88
CA ASP A 76 7.90 8.72 3.57
C ASP A 76 8.49 9.51 4.75
N ASN A 77 9.59 9.02 5.33
CA ASN A 77 10.30 9.67 6.43
C ASN A 77 11.24 10.77 5.90
N ILE A 78 10.68 11.82 5.31
CA ILE A 78 11.44 12.90 4.71
C ILE A 78 12.10 13.77 5.78
N THR A 79 13.40 14.06 5.63
CA THR A 79 14.15 14.94 6.52
C THR A 79 14.97 15.97 5.75
N ASP A 80 15.22 17.12 6.39
CA ASP A 80 16.09 18.18 5.89
C ASP A 80 17.57 17.99 6.26
N ASP A 81 17.89 16.96 7.05
CA ASP A 81 19.26 16.65 7.45
C ASP A 81 20.18 16.52 6.22
N PRO A 82 21.22 17.36 6.11
CA PRO A 82 22.18 17.29 5.00
C PRO A 82 22.92 15.96 4.88
N SER A 83 23.04 15.21 5.98
CA SER A 83 23.73 13.92 6.06
C SER A 83 22.84 12.73 5.68
N ALA A 84 21.52 12.94 5.55
CA ALA A 84 20.58 11.89 5.20
C ALA A 84 20.82 11.36 3.79
N ILE A 85 20.58 10.05 3.62
CA ILE A 85 20.66 9.44 2.31
C ILE A 85 19.62 10.07 1.38
N LYS A 86 19.99 10.30 0.13
CA LYS A 86 19.04 10.82 -0.86
C LYS A 86 18.25 9.67 -1.44
N LEU A 87 16.93 9.77 -1.53
CA LEU A 87 16.08 8.75 -2.18
C LEU A 87 14.95 9.42 -2.95
N TYR A 88 14.43 8.74 -3.97
CA TYR A 88 13.22 9.15 -4.66
C TYR A 88 11.99 8.80 -3.81
N PRO A 89 11.07 9.74 -3.54
CA PRO A 89 9.88 9.45 -2.77
C PRO A 89 8.91 8.51 -3.50
N ILE A 90 8.11 7.74 -2.75
CA ILE A 90 7.24 6.71 -3.35
C ILE A 90 6.12 7.35 -4.18
N GLY A 91 5.58 8.49 -3.76
CA GLY A 91 4.53 9.22 -4.48
C GLY A 91 4.92 9.56 -5.93
N PRO A 92 6.03 10.30 -6.16
CA PRO A 92 6.56 10.56 -7.49
C PRO A 92 6.88 9.29 -8.29
N ILE A 93 7.44 8.24 -7.68
CA ILE A 93 7.69 6.96 -8.37
C ILE A 93 6.38 6.38 -8.90
N VAL A 94 5.33 6.33 -8.07
CA VAL A 94 4.00 5.84 -8.45
C VAL A 94 3.41 6.72 -9.55
N ALA A 95 3.43 8.04 -9.40
CA ALA A 95 2.91 8.96 -10.41
C ALA A 95 3.61 8.78 -11.77
N LEU A 96 4.94 8.72 -11.79
CA LEU A 96 5.72 8.49 -13.00
C LEU A 96 5.44 7.11 -13.61
N SER A 97 5.20 6.09 -12.79
CA SER A 97 4.81 4.77 -13.26
C SER A 97 3.47 4.76 -13.96
N ILE A 98 2.50 5.58 -13.51
CA ILE A 98 1.19 5.73 -14.13
C ILE A 98 1.34 6.43 -15.50
N PHE A 99 2.06 7.55 -15.55
CA PHE A 99 2.16 8.37 -16.77
C PHE A 99 3.08 7.77 -17.84
N CYS A 100 4.22 7.25 -17.41
CA CYS A 100 5.32 6.85 -18.30
C CYS A 100 5.56 5.34 -18.30
N GLY A 101 4.92 4.61 -17.40
CA GLY A 101 4.98 3.16 -17.33
C GLY A 101 5.88 2.59 -16.25
N ILE A 102 5.62 1.31 -15.95
CA ILE A 102 6.22 0.61 -14.80
C ILE A 102 7.76 0.52 -14.88
N ILE A 103 8.34 0.54 -16.09
CA ILE A 103 9.80 0.52 -16.26
C ILE A 103 10.45 1.72 -15.55
N ILE A 104 9.86 2.91 -15.68
CA ILE A 104 10.39 4.12 -15.08
C ILE A 104 10.34 4.00 -13.55
N GLY A 105 9.22 3.52 -13.01
CA GLY A 105 9.10 3.22 -11.59
C GLY A 105 10.12 2.22 -11.11
N ALA A 106 10.28 1.10 -11.82
CA ALA A 106 11.22 0.04 -11.47
C ALA A 106 12.68 0.51 -11.47
N ILE A 107 13.06 1.37 -12.43
CA ILE A 107 14.40 2.00 -12.44
C ILE A 107 14.60 2.86 -11.19
N LEU A 108 13.62 3.70 -10.83
CA LEU A 108 13.74 4.58 -9.66
C LEU A 108 13.78 3.79 -8.35
N VAL A 109 12.94 2.76 -8.20
CA VAL A 109 12.98 1.85 -7.03
C VAL A 109 14.30 1.09 -6.97
N SER A 110 14.82 0.63 -8.12
CA SER A 110 16.12 -0.04 -8.20
C SER A 110 17.26 0.88 -7.73
N ILE A 111 17.27 2.14 -8.15
CA ILE A 111 18.25 3.15 -7.69
C ILE A 111 18.14 3.35 -6.18
N ASN A 112 16.92 3.47 -5.66
CA ASN A 112 16.68 3.57 -4.23
C ASN A 112 17.28 2.36 -3.47
N PHE A 113 17.04 1.15 -3.95
CA PHE A 113 17.60 -0.08 -3.38
C PHE A 113 19.13 -0.14 -3.44
N ILE A 114 19.74 0.32 -4.55
CA ILE A 114 21.20 0.42 -4.68
C ILE A 114 21.75 1.36 -3.60
N ARG A 115 21.08 2.48 -3.34
CA ARG A 115 21.51 3.47 -2.34
C ARG A 115 21.43 2.91 -0.92
N VAL A 116 20.42 2.14 -0.60
CA VAL A 116 20.33 1.40 0.68
C VAL A 116 21.13 0.09 0.69
N LYS A 117 21.99 -0.14 -0.32
CA LYS A 117 22.89 -1.31 -0.46
C LYS A 117 22.16 -2.66 -0.57
N LYS A 118 20.92 -2.67 -1.06
CA LYS A 118 20.09 -3.86 -1.33
C LYS A 118 20.18 -4.28 -2.79
N TYR A 119 21.39 -4.64 -3.24
CA TYR A 119 21.68 -4.90 -4.67
C TYR A 119 20.85 -6.04 -5.28
N SER A 120 20.66 -7.15 -4.56
CA SER A 120 19.86 -8.27 -5.06
C SER A 120 18.41 -7.86 -5.30
N ALA A 121 17.83 -7.08 -4.38
CA ALA A 121 16.48 -6.55 -4.55
C ALA A 121 16.42 -5.52 -5.70
N ALA A 122 17.46 -4.70 -5.85
CA ALA A 122 17.57 -3.74 -6.96
C ALA A 122 17.56 -4.43 -8.33
N PHE A 123 18.26 -5.55 -8.45
CA PHE A 123 18.26 -6.36 -9.65
C PHE A 123 16.88 -7.02 -9.90
N LEU A 124 16.29 -7.62 -8.87
CA LEU A 124 14.99 -8.29 -8.99
C LEU A 124 13.86 -7.33 -9.34
N VAL A 125 13.83 -6.12 -8.76
CA VAL A 125 12.78 -5.13 -9.06
C VAL A 125 12.93 -4.57 -10.48
N LEU A 126 14.16 -4.41 -10.96
CA LEU A 126 14.41 -4.00 -12.34
C LEU A 126 13.96 -5.09 -13.33
N LEU A 127 14.33 -6.35 -13.05
CA LEU A 127 13.88 -7.50 -13.83
C LEU A 127 12.35 -7.61 -13.83
N TYR A 128 11.71 -7.39 -12.69
CA TYR A 128 10.26 -7.33 -12.57
C TYR A 128 9.67 -6.24 -13.47
N GLY A 129 10.20 -5.01 -13.44
CA GLY A 129 9.72 -3.93 -14.30
C GLY A 129 9.80 -4.26 -15.79
N ILE A 130 10.91 -4.85 -16.24
CA ILE A 130 11.10 -5.27 -17.63
C ILE A 130 10.16 -6.43 -17.98
N ALA A 131 10.10 -7.47 -17.15
CA ALA A 131 9.23 -8.63 -17.40
C ALA A 131 7.76 -8.23 -17.43
N TYR A 132 7.34 -7.40 -16.46
CA TYR A 132 5.97 -6.91 -16.38
C TYR A 132 5.60 -6.09 -17.61
N PHE A 133 6.50 -5.22 -18.07
CA PHE A 133 6.29 -4.42 -19.27
C PHE A 133 5.95 -5.28 -20.50
N PHE A 134 6.70 -6.35 -20.74
CA PHE A 134 6.39 -7.27 -21.85
C PHE A 134 5.16 -8.13 -21.58
N ALA A 135 4.94 -8.53 -20.32
CA ALA A 135 3.80 -9.35 -19.93
C ALA A 135 2.47 -8.57 -19.94
N GLN A 136 2.50 -7.24 -19.81
CA GLN A 136 1.32 -6.41 -19.62
C GLN A 136 0.26 -6.64 -20.72
N LYS A 137 0.68 -6.67 -21.99
CA LYS A 137 -0.23 -6.95 -23.12
C LYS A 137 -0.87 -8.34 -23.02
N TYR A 138 -0.07 -9.34 -22.66
CA TYR A 138 -0.56 -10.71 -22.48
C TYR A 138 -1.57 -10.79 -21.32
N LEU A 139 -1.25 -10.15 -20.18
CA LEU A 139 -2.14 -10.09 -19.01
C LEU A 139 -3.49 -9.44 -19.38
N ILE A 140 -3.48 -8.31 -20.08
CA ILE A 140 -4.72 -7.66 -20.55
C ILE A 140 -5.54 -8.62 -21.42
N THR A 141 -4.90 -9.30 -22.36
CA THR A 141 -5.58 -10.24 -23.27
C THR A 141 -6.16 -11.45 -22.52
N SER A 142 -5.44 -12.00 -21.55
CA SER A 142 -5.82 -13.20 -20.79
C SER A 142 -6.86 -12.92 -19.71
N PHE A 143 -6.78 -11.80 -18.99
CA PHE A 143 -7.71 -11.50 -17.89
C PHE A 143 -9.10 -11.09 -18.37
N ILE A 144 -9.20 -10.50 -19.56
CA ILE A 144 -10.43 -9.83 -20.01
C ILE A 144 -11.06 -10.53 -21.22
N GLY A 145 -10.28 -11.36 -21.92
CA GLY A 145 -10.69 -11.99 -23.16
C GLY A 145 -10.60 -11.02 -24.35
N TYR A 146 -10.30 -11.57 -25.52
CA TYR A 146 -10.19 -10.82 -26.78
C TYR A 146 -11.58 -10.38 -27.28
N LYS A 147 -12.28 -9.51 -26.55
CA LYS A 147 -13.52 -8.91 -27.05
C LYS A 147 -13.17 -7.66 -27.85
N LYS A 148 -13.12 -7.86 -29.17
CA LYS A 148 -12.87 -6.85 -30.21
C LYS A 148 -13.77 -5.60 -30.09
N ASP A 149 -14.91 -5.72 -29.39
CA ASP A 149 -15.93 -4.69 -29.24
C ASP A 149 -15.89 -3.93 -27.90
N TYR A 150 -14.90 -4.17 -27.03
CA TYR A 150 -14.60 -3.18 -25.99
C TYR A 150 -14.00 -1.97 -26.69
N HIS A 151 -14.81 -0.94 -26.89
CA HIS A 151 -14.26 0.37 -27.17
C HIS A 151 -13.31 0.73 -26.02
N ILE A 152 -12.03 0.75 -26.35
CA ILE A 152 -10.85 0.95 -25.50
C ILE A 152 -10.95 2.28 -24.70
N TYR A 153 -11.89 3.15 -25.06
CA TYR A 153 -12.15 4.47 -24.49
C TYR A 153 -13.12 4.51 -23.29
N SER A 154 -13.54 3.37 -22.75
CA SER A 154 -14.43 3.34 -21.59
C SER A 154 -13.67 3.58 -20.29
N ARG A 155 -14.23 4.38 -19.38
CA ARG A 155 -13.72 4.66 -18.01
C ARG A 155 -13.55 3.39 -17.14
N HIS A 156 -14.03 2.25 -17.63
CA HIS A 156 -13.86 0.91 -17.07
C HIS A 156 -12.89 0.05 -17.90
N SER A 157 -11.93 0.66 -18.60
CA SER A 157 -10.93 -0.09 -19.35
C SER A 157 -10.16 -0.99 -18.37
N PRO A 158 -10.11 -2.30 -18.64
CA PRO A 158 -9.51 -3.23 -17.69
C PRO A 158 -7.97 -3.21 -17.76
N GLU A 159 -7.40 -2.36 -18.62
CA GLU A 159 -6.00 -2.00 -18.68
C GLU A 159 -5.57 -1.21 -17.45
N PHE A 160 -6.44 -0.32 -16.94
CA PHE A 160 -6.20 0.37 -15.66
C PHE A 160 -6.06 -0.61 -14.51
N ILE A 161 -6.79 -1.72 -14.52
CA ILE A 161 -6.69 -2.75 -13.48
C ILE A 161 -5.33 -3.44 -13.56
N VAL A 162 -4.91 -3.85 -14.76
CA VAL A 162 -3.59 -4.48 -14.95
C VAL A 162 -2.50 -3.49 -14.54
N MET A 163 -2.50 -2.27 -15.07
CA MET A 163 -1.55 -1.22 -14.71
C MET A 163 -1.51 -0.97 -13.19
N ALA A 164 -2.67 -0.81 -12.54
CA ALA A 164 -2.75 -0.60 -11.11
C ALA A 164 -2.17 -1.77 -10.32
N LEU A 165 -2.40 -3.02 -10.73
CA LEU A 165 -1.80 -4.20 -10.10
C LEU A 165 -0.27 -4.21 -10.21
N GLY A 166 0.27 -3.83 -11.38
CA GLY A 166 1.71 -3.73 -11.57
C GLY A 166 2.34 -2.67 -10.65
N ILE A 167 1.73 -1.48 -10.61
CA ILE A 167 2.21 -0.37 -9.79
C ILE A 167 2.05 -0.67 -8.29
N ALA A 168 0.94 -1.29 -7.88
CA ALA A 168 0.72 -1.71 -6.51
C ALA A 168 1.75 -2.76 -6.07
N ALA A 169 2.04 -3.75 -6.90
CA ALA A 169 3.08 -4.74 -6.62
C ALA A 169 4.46 -4.07 -6.49
N LEU A 170 4.79 -3.11 -7.38
CA LEU A 170 6.03 -2.33 -7.27
C LEU A 170 6.12 -1.55 -5.94
N ALA A 171 5.04 -0.88 -5.53
CA ALA A 171 4.98 -0.15 -4.28
C ALA A 171 5.11 -1.07 -3.06
N ILE A 172 4.46 -2.23 -3.08
CA ILE A 172 4.57 -3.26 -2.03
C ILE A 172 6.01 -3.78 -1.95
N ILE A 173 6.65 -4.10 -3.08
CA ILE A 173 8.06 -4.53 -3.11
C ILE A 173 8.95 -3.44 -2.51
N SER A 174 8.74 -2.18 -2.88
CA SER A 174 9.46 -1.04 -2.31
C SER A 174 9.32 -0.97 -0.78
N ALA A 175 8.09 -1.05 -0.27
CA ALA A 175 7.80 -0.99 1.17
C ALA A 175 8.36 -2.19 1.96
N LEU A 176 8.39 -3.39 1.36
CA LEU A 176 8.90 -4.60 2.02
C LEU A 176 10.43 -4.64 2.11
N VAL A 177 11.14 -4.05 1.13
CA VAL A 177 12.60 -4.10 1.05
C VAL A 177 13.26 -2.90 1.74
N MET A 178 12.58 -1.74 1.74
CA MET A 178 13.11 -0.53 2.38
C MET A 178 13.31 -0.72 3.89
N PRO A 179 14.42 -0.22 4.45
CA PRO A 179 14.58 -0.18 5.90
C PRO A 179 13.46 0.65 6.54
N LYS A 180 12.83 0.11 7.59
CA LYS A 180 11.76 0.80 8.31
C LYS A 180 12.27 2.09 8.93
N LYS A 181 11.44 3.14 8.88
CA LYS A 181 11.72 4.47 9.48
C LYS A 181 13.04 5.09 9.04
N LEU A 182 13.51 4.80 7.82
CA LEU A 182 14.75 5.38 7.29
C LEU A 182 14.53 6.86 6.95
N PRO A 183 15.12 7.82 7.70
CA PRO A 183 15.03 9.21 7.32
C PRO A 183 15.84 9.44 6.04
N TYR A 184 15.24 10.13 5.07
CA TYR A 184 15.90 10.40 3.80
C TYR A 184 15.57 11.78 3.26
N LYS A 185 16.47 12.31 2.43
CA LYS A 185 16.29 13.57 1.72
C LYS A 185 15.77 13.29 0.30
N PRO A 186 14.79 14.04 -0.22
CA PRO A 186 14.30 13.79 -1.56
C PRO A 186 15.40 14.07 -2.59
N GLU A 187 15.60 13.11 -3.50
CA GLU A 187 16.58 13.25 -4.57
C GLU A 187 16.07 14.18 -5.69
N SER A 188 17.00 14.75 -6.46
CA SER A 188 16.71 15.59 -7.61
C SER A 188 15.92 14.86 -8.71
N TYR A 189 14.91 15.54 -9.25
CA TYR A 189 14.05 15.03 -10.32
C TYR A 189 14.66 15.11 -11.73
N ILE A 190 15.94 15.49 -11.87
CA ILE A 190 16.60 15.60 -13.19
C ILE A 190 16.63 14.23 -13.90
N LEU A 191 17.06 13.17 -13.21
CA LEU A 191 17.10 11.84 -13.81
C LEU A 191 15.69 11.32 -14.15
N PRO A 192 14.68 11.39 -13.25
CA PRO A 192 13.30 11.14 -13.61
C PRO A 192 12.86 11.89 -14.88
N ALA A 193 13.15 13.18 -15.00
CA ALA A 193 12.76 13.98 -16.17
C ALA A 193 13.43 13.51 -17.48
N ILE A 194 14.70 13.07 -17.41
CA ILE A 194 15.38 12.49 -18.57
C ILE A 194 14.71 11.16 -18.96
N LEU A 195 14.44 10.30 -17.99
CA LEU A 195 13.80 9.00 -18.22
C LEU A 195 12.40 9.15 -18.84
N THR A 196 11.60 10.10 -18.34
CA THR A 196 10.28 10.39 -18.92
C THR A 196 10.39 10.97 -20.32
N GLY A 197 11.35 11.87 -20.58
CA GLY A 197 11.59 12.43 -21.91
C GLY A 197 11.97 11.35 -22.93
N VAL A 198 12.89 10.45 -22.58
CA VAL A 198 13.27 9.30 -23.43
C VAL A 198 12.05 8.41 -23.71
N MET A 199 11.26 8.12 -22.69
CA MET A 199 10.06 7.29 -22.84
C MET A 199 9.02 7.95 -23.75
N ALA A 200 8.80 9.26 -23.60
CA ALA A 200 7.91 10.03 -24.46
C ALA A 200 8.37 10.02 -25.93
N VAL A 201 9.68 10.09 -26.18
CA VAL A 201 10.25 9.96 -27.54
C VAL A 201 10.00 8.56 -28.11
N ILE A 202 10.26 7.50 -27.34
CA ILE A 202 9.99 6.10 -27.75
C ILE A 202 8.52 5.94 -28.14
N MET A 203 7.60 6.49 -27.33
CA MET A 203 6.17 6.47 -27.59
C MET A 203 5.79 7.25 -28.85
N PHE A 204 6.37 8.43 -29.06
CA PHE A 204 6.10 9.27 -30.23
C PHE A 204 6.44 8.56 -31.55
N PHE A 205 7.56 7.85 -31.59
CA PHE A 205 8.00 7.09 -32.77
C PHE A 205 7.33 5.71 -32.92
N ASN A 206 6.50 5.29 -31.95
CA ASN A 206 5.76 4.03 -31.99
C ASN A 206 4.24 4.22 -31.88
N PRO A 207 3.61 4.93 -32.86
CA PRO A 207 2.23 5.39 -32.74
C PRO A 207 1.15 4.29 -32.82
N TYR A 208 1.49 3.11 -33.35
CA TYR A 208 0.55 2.00 -33.55
C TYR A 208 0.49 1.00 -32.39
N ASN A 209 1.28 1.23 -31.33
CA ASN A 209 1.13 0.66 -29.99
C ASN A 209 0.83 -0.86 -29.92
N GLU A 210 1.43 -1.68 -30.79
CA GLU A 210 1.25 -3.13 -30.72
C GLU A 210 2.04 -3.79 -29.57
N TYR A 211 3.07 -3.14 -29.03
CA TYR A 211 3.98 -3.74 -28.04
C TYR A 211 4.09 -2.97 -26.72
N LEU A 212 3.80 -1.67 -26.73
CA LEU A 212 3.86 -0.82 -25.55
C LEU A 212 2.44 -0.68 -25.03
N SER A 213 2.18 -1.16 -23.82
CA SER A 213 0.88 -0.98 -23.18
C SER A 213 0.48 0.51 -23.17
N TYR A 214 -0.83 0.78 -23.28
CA TYR A 214 -1.43 2.11 -23.17
C TYR A 214 -1.00 2.79 -21.86
N TYR A 215 -0.07 3.73 -21.99
CA TYR A 215 0.31 4.69 -20.95
C TYR A 215 -0.47 5.98 -21.20
N LEU A 216 -0.69 6.80 -20.17
CA LEU A 216 -1.46 8.05 -20.32
C LEU A 216 -0.82 9.01 -21.34
N ILE A 217 0.52 9.03 -21.47
CA ILE A 217 1.21 9.91 -22.42
C ILE A 217 0.85 9.59 -23.89
N PRO A 218 0.94 8.35 -24.38
CA PRO A 218 0.46 7.95 -25.71
C PRO A 218 -0.99 8.36 -25.99
N GLU A 219 -1.90 8.21 -25.01
CA GLU A 219 -3.31 8.61 -25.15
C GLU A 219 -3.46 10.13 -25.30
N ILE A 220 -2.74 10.90 -24.47
CA ILE A 220 -2.73 12.37 -24.57
C ILE A 220 -2.15 12.79 -25.93
N ILE A 221 -1.08 12.16 -26.41
CA ILE A 221 -0.49 12.47 -27.72
C ILE A 221 -1.45 12.14 -28.85
N GLN A 222 -2.19 11.02 -28.78
CA GLN A 222 -3.22 10.69 -29.76
C GLN A 222 -4.40 11.67 -29.73
N PHE A 223 -4.79 12.17 -28.55
CA PHE A 223 -5.85 13.18 -28.43
C PHE A 223 -5.50 14.51 -29.12
N PHE A 224 -4.21 14.84 -29.23
CA PHE A 224 -3.72 16.04 -29.91
C PHE A 224 -3.36 15.84 -31.40
N LYS A 225 -3.49 14.63 -31.95
CA LYS A 225 -3.31 14.33 -33.38
C LYS A 225 -4.65 14.28 -34.11
#